data_AF-A0A815WCA5-F1
#
_entry.id   AF-A0A815WCA5-F1
#
_cell.length_a   1.000
_cell.length_b   1.000
_cell.length_c   1.000
_cell.angle_alpha   90.00
_cell.angle_beta   90.00
_cell.angle_gamma   90.00
#
_symmetry.space_group_name_H-M   'P 1'
#
loop_
_entity.id
_entity.type
_entity.pdbx_description
1 polymer ?
#
loop_
_entity_poly.entity_id
_entity_poly.type
_entity_poly.pdbx_seq_one_letter_code
_entity_poly.pdbx_strand_id
1 'polypeptide(L)'
;MLEITRVLGEMSKNGFRPRRTLMFCSWGAEEYALIGSVEYVEEYVKVLGARIISYLNVDIAVEGNHTVDIKTSPMLFDIIVEASKLVPSAYDPVGKTVYDKWMDVHWNSATNEPKIAYGLGSGSDFFGFDQLVGSSNIDATYMFDRTYYESLSSYPLYHTSYEVFSMMKTFIDPNFTAHRTMGQLMGVVALFLSETPVLQFNVSRYTVALREAMNNLKPNNPAVLDPLRQAINDFDTTANDFMRRSKLIDFENPFEIRAYNDQLLQLERAFLNPLGQGGDYTDFKHIVFAPAKGNQYAATGFPSVSDAVATGNSKEIDTQVAIATYFVRGALSTLKEFHNFFS
;
A
#
# COMPACT_ATOMS: atom_id res chain seq x y z
N MET A 1 1.86 -17.96 1.28
CA MET A 1 0.41 -18.15 1.05
C MET A 1 -0.15 -19.46 1.64
N LEU A 2 0.28 -20.64 1.18
CA LEU A 2 -0.36 -21.93 1.51
C LEU A 2 -0.56 -22.20 3.01
N GLU A 3 0.44 -21.89 3.84
CA GLU A 3 0.33 -22.10 5.30
C GLU A 3 -0.72 -21.20 5.95
N ILE A 4 -0.83 -19.93 5.52
CA ILE A 4 -1.88 -19.02 5.98
C ILE A 4 -3.26 -19.59 5.62
N THR A 5 -3.42 -20.07 4.38
CA THR A 5 -4.67 -20.68 3.90
C THR A 5 -5.01 -21.94 4.67
N ARG A 6 -4.02 -22.78 5.01
CA ARG A 6 -4.20 -23.98 5.82
C ARG A 6 -4.70 -23.63 7.23
N VAL A 7 -4.05 -22.68 7.90
CA VAL A 7 -4.40 -22.25 9.27
C VAL A 7 -5.80 -21.65 9.30
N LEU A 8 -6.12 -20.72 8.39
CA LEU A 8 -7.47 -20.13 8.31
C LEU A 8 -8.53 -21.16 7.92
N GLY A 9 -8.18 -22.14 7.08
CA GLY A 9 -9.03 -23.28 6.77
C GLY A 9 -9.35 -24.13 8.00
N GLU A 10 -8.35 -24.42 8.85
CA GLU A 10 -8.56 -25.11 10.12
C GLU A 10 -9.41 -24.29 11.11
N MET A 11 -9.14 -22.99 11.23
CA MET A 11 -10.00 -22.09 12.01
C MET A 11 -11.45 -22.15 11.51
N SER A 12 -11.65 -22.17 10.19
CA SER A 12 -12.98 -22.23 9.60
C SER A 12 -13.72 -23.53 9.86
N LYS A 13 -13.01 -24.67 9.81
CA LYS A 13 -13.56 -25.96 10.24
C LYS A 13 -13.98 -25.96 11.71
N ASN A 14 -13.30 -25.16 12.54
CA ASN A 14 -13.60 -24.97 13.96
C ASN A 14 -14.61 -23.84 14.24
N GLY A 15 -15.35 -23.39 13.24
CA GLY A 15 -16.47 -22.45 13.40
C GLY A 15 -16.14 -20.98 13.19
N PHE A 16 -14.86 -20.63 12.96
CA PHE A 16 -14.50 -19.26 12.59
C PHE A 16 -15.04 -18.92 11.18
N ARG A 17 -15.69 -17.77 11.07
CA ARG A 17 -16.15 -17.22 9.79
C ARG A 17 -15.80 -15.76 9.76
N PRO A 18 -14.95 -15.31 8.81
CA PRO A 18 -14.56 -13.92 8.82
C PRO A 18 -15.74 -13.03 8.44
N ARG A 19 -15.81 -11.83 9.03
CA ARG A 19 -16.90 -10.86 8.72
C ARG A 19 -16.88 -10.47 7.23
N ARG A 20 -15.69 -10.44 6.63
CA ARG A 20 -15.49 -10.15 5.21
C ARG A 20 -14.84 -11.34 4.50
N THR A 21 -15.08 -11.46 3.19
CA THR A 21 -14.53 -12.57 2.40
C THR A 21 -13.02 -12.40 2.24
N LEU A 22 -12.27 -13.46 2.53
CA LEU A 22 -10.85 -13.59 2.20
C LEU A 22 -10.73 -14.39 0.90
N MET A 23 -10.01 -13.85 -0.08
CA MET A 23 -9.70 -14.52 -1.34
C MET A 23 -8.20 -14.79 -1.41
N PHE A 24 -7.84 -16.02 -1.79
CA PHE A 24 -6.44 -16.43 -1.97
C PHE A 24 -6.21 -16.69 -3.45
N CYS A 25 -5.24 -15.99 -4.03
CA CYS A 25 -4.96 -16.06 -5.46
C CYS A 25 -3.53 -16.55 -5.67
N SER A 26 -3.37 -17.51 -6.59
CA SER A 26 -2.07 -17.97 -7.07
C SER A 26 -1.96 -17.56 -8.53
N TRP A 27 -1.23 -16.48 -8.80
CA TRP A 27 -1.13 -15.92 -10.14
C TRP A 27 -0.18 -16.74 -11.02
N GLY A 28 -0.55 -16.85 -12.29
CA GLY A 28 0.29 -17.47 -13.32
C GLY A 28 0.94 -16.40 -14.18
N ALA A 29 2.11 -16.70 -14.75
CA ALA A 29 2.80 -15.84 -15.70
C ALA A 29 3.11 -14.41 -15.18
N GLU A 30 3.33 -14.26 -13.88
CA GLU A 30 3.82 -13.02 -13.24
C GLU A 30 5.14 -12.57 -13.89
N GLU A 31 6.09 -13.50 -14.04
CA GLU A 31 7.41 -13.24 -14.63
C GLU A 31 7.39 -12.78 -16.10
N TYR A 32 6.25 -12.95 -16.78
CA TYR A 32 6.03 -12.51 -18.17
C TYR A 32 5.26 -11.19 -18.24
N ALA A 33 5.40 -10.33 -17.22
CA ALA A 33 4.73 -9.05 -17.03
C ALA A 33 3.32 -9.14 -16.45
N LEU A 34 3.20 -9.82 -15.30
CA LEU A 34 2.04 -9.81 -14.42
C LEU A 34 0.76 -10.35 -15.08
N ILE A 35 0.89 -11.17 -16.12
CA ILE A 35 -0.22 -11.51 -17.03
C ILE A 35 -1.42 -12.05 -16.25
N GLY A 36 -1.22 -13.04 -15.37
CA GLY A 36 -2.33 -13.67 -14.67
C GLY A 36 -3.11 -12.72 -13.75
N SER A 37 -2.42 -11.86 -13.01
CA SER A 37 -3.07 -10.92 -12.08
C SER A 37 -3.70 -9.74 -12.82
N VAL A 38 -3.04 -9.20 -13.84
CA VAL A 38 -3.56 -8.09 -14.65
C VAL A 38 -4.82 -8.50 -15.41
N GLU A 39 -4.80 -9.63 -16.13
CA GLU A 39 -5.95 -10.09 -16.91
C GLU A 39 -7.16 -10.38 -15.98
N TYR A 40 -6.91 -10.94 -14.79
CA TYR A 40 -7.96 -11.12 -13.78
C TYR A 40 -8.54 -9.77 -13.33
N VAL A 41 -7.68 -8.78 -13.07
CA VAL A 41 -8.15 -7.45 -12.68
C VAL A 41 -8.95 -6.80 -13.80
N GLU A 42 -8.53 -6.92 -15.05
CA GLU A 42 -9.24 -6.38 -16.21
C GLU A 42 -10.61 -7.04 -16.39
N GLU A 43 -10.68 -8.37 -16.30
CA GLU A 43 -11.93 -9.12 -16.39
C GLU A 43 -12.92 -8.70 -15.29
N TYR A 44 -12.44 -8.54 -14.05
CA TYR A 44 -13.27 -8.28 -12.88
C TYR A 44 -13.24 -6.83 -12.39
N VAL A 45 -12.74 -5.87 -13.17
CA VAL A 45 -12.47 -4.48 -12.74
C VAL A 45 -13.69 -3.82 -12.08
N LYS A 46 -14.90 -4.11 -12.59
CA LYS A 46 -16.15 -3.57 -12.04
C LYS A 46 -16.52 -4.17 -10.69
N VAL A 47 -16.32 -5.49 -10.54
CA VAL A 47 -16.62 -6.19 -9.30
C VAL A 47 -15.59 -5.81 -8.22
N LEU A 48 -14.32 -5.79 -8.60
CA LEU A 48 -13.22 -5.37 -7.72
C LEU A 48 -13.39 -3.91 -7.31
N GLY A 49 -13.61 -2.99 -8.26
CA GLY A 49 -13.85 -1.57 -7.98
C GLY A 49 -15.05 -1.29 -7.05
N ALA A 50 -16.03 -2.19 -6.98
CA ALA A 50 -17.16 -2.04 -6.06
C ALA A 50 -16.96 -2.72 -4.69
N ARG A 51 -16.03 -3.68 -4.56
CA ARG A 51 -16.03 -4.62 -3.42
C ARG A 51 -14.68 -4.83 -2.75
N ILE A 52 -13.57 -4.65 -3.47
CA ILE A 52 -12.25 -4.91 -2.89
C ILE A 52 -11.97 -3.91 -1.77
N ILE A 53 -11.36 -4.42 -0.70
CA ILE A 53 -10.96 -3.61 0.45
C ILE A 53 -9.47 -3.32 0.39
N SER A 54 -8.69 -4.38 0.22
CA SER A 54 -7.25 -4.31 0.09
C SER A 54 -6.72 -5.55 -0.62
N TYR A 55 -5.59 -5.42 -1.29
CA TYR A 55 -4.83 -6.54 -1.85
C TYR A 55 -3.52 -6.70 -1.09
N LEU A 56 -3.27 -7.93 -0.60
CA LEU A 56 -2.11 -8.24 0.22
C LEU A 56 -1.14 -9.09 -0.60
N ASN A 57 -0.05 -8.47 -1.06
CA ASN A 57 0.98 -9.12 -1.86
C ASN A 57 2.07 -9.72 -0.99
N VAL A 58 2.43 -10.96 -1.28
CA VAL A 58 3.65 -11.61 -0.80
C VAL A 58 4.18 -12.43 -1.97
N ASP A 59 5.07 -11.82 -2.73
CA ASP A 59 5.78 -12.46 -3.82
C ASP A 59 6.97 -13.25 -3.23
N ILE A 60 8.05 -12.54 -2.96
CA ILE A 60 9.21 -13.06 -2.26
C ILE A 60 9.03 -12.77 -0.77
N ALA A 61 8.70 -13.81 0.01
CA ALA A 61 8.50 -13.65 1.44
C ALA A 61 9.81 -13.31 2.19
N VAL A 62 10.95 -13.85 1.73
CA VAL A 62 12.23 -13.73 2.41
C VAL A 62 13.36 -13.60 1.39
N GLU A 63 14.00 -12.44 1.37
CA GLU A 63 15.22 -12.15 0.61
C GLU A 63 16.46 -12.12 1.52
N GLY A 64 16.27 -12.03 2.83
CA GLY A 64 17.34 -12.05 3.81
C GLY A 64 16.82 -12.22 5.25
N ASN A 65 17.67 -11.95 6.23
CA ASN A 65 17.40 -12.27 7.63
C ASN A 65 17.57 -11.07 8.58
N HIS A 66 17.48 -9.83 8.08
CA HIS A 66 17.73 -8.63 8.86
C HIS A 66 16.46 -8.03 9.48
N THR A 67 15.52 -7.58 8.66
CA THR A 67 14.26 -6.95 9.11
C THR A 67 13.21 -6.99 8.00
N VAL A 68 11.97 -6.54 8.28
CA VAL A 68 10.93 -6.39 7.26
C VAL A 68 11.16 -5.16 6.38
N ASP A 69 10.92 -5.30 5.08
CA ASP A 69 10.77 -4.21 4.11
C ASP A 69 9.33 -4.24 3.58
N ILE A 70 8.61 -3.13 3.74
CA ILE A 70 7.19 -3.03 3.44
C ILE A 70 6.92 -1.80 2.58
N LYS A 71 6.17 -1.99 1.49
CA LYS A 71 5.59 -0.93 0.66
C LYS A 71 4.08 -0.99 0.81
N THR A 72 3.43 0.16 0.97
CA THR A 72 1.99 0.15 1.25
C THR A 72 1.28 1.42 0.80
N SER A 73 -0.03 1.32 0.60
CA SER A 73 -0.91 2.49 0.54
C SER A 73 -0.98 3.17 1.92
N PRO A 74 -0.98 4.52 2.00
CA PRO A 74 -0.87 5.22 3.28
C PRO A 74 -1.92 4.83 4.33
N MET A 75 -3.15 4.52 3.89
CA MET A 75 -4.24 4.15 4.80
C MET A 75 -4.00 2.88 5.61
N LEU A 76 -3.13 1.98 5.13
CA LEU A 76 -2.82 0.70 5.77
C LEU A 76 -1.72 0.79 6.83
N PHE A 77 -1.02 1.93 6.93
CA PHE A 77 0.13 2.08 7.80
C PHE A 77 -0.14 1.64 9.24
N ASP A 78 -1.21 2.15 9.85
CA ASP A 78 -1.52 1.86 11.26
C ASP A 78 -1.87 0.38 11.47
N ILE A 79 -2.57 -0.26 10.53
CA ILE A 79 -2.90 -1.69 10.58
C ILE A 79 -1.61 -2.53 10.59
N ILE A 80 -0.65 -2.18 9.74
CA ILE A 80 0.64 -2.88 9.62
C ILE A 80 1.46 -2.69 10.90
N VAL A 81 1.53 -1.46 11.40
CA VAL A 81 2.21 -1.14 12.66
C VAL A 81 1.61 -1.92 13.82
N GLU A 82 0.29 -1.91 14.00
CA GLU A 82 -0.37 -2.67 15.07
C GLU A 82 -0.18 -4.18 14.90
N ALA A 83 -0.25 -4.72 13.68
CA ALA A 83 0.00 -6.13 13.43
C ALA A 83 1.45 -6.52 13.78
N SER A 84 2.42 -5.68 13.44
CA SER A 84 3.85 -5.94 13.72
C SER A 84 4.19 -5.96 15.21
N LYS A 85 3.41 -5.28 16.07
CA LYS A 85 3.54 -5.34 17.54
C LYS A 85 3.08 -6.68 18.12
N LEU A 86 2.29 -7.46 17.39
CA LEU A 86 1.75 -8.75 17.85
C LEU A 86 2.60 -9.94 17.40
N VAL A 87 3.56 -9.72 16.50
CA VAL A 87 4.31 -10.79 15.85
C VAL A 87 5.75 -10.79 16.35
N PRO A 88 6.29 -11.92 16.83
CA PRO A 88 7.70 -12.05 17.15
C PRO A 88 8.59 -11.83 15.93
N SER A 89 9.64 -11.03 16.08
CA SER A 89 10.66 -10.87 15.04
C SER A 89 11.43 -12.16 14.85
N ALA A 90 11.81 -12.45 13.60
CA ALA A 90 12.70 -13.56 13.32
C ALA A 90 14.11 -13.25 13.84
N TYR A 91 14.84 -14.32 14.21
CA TYR A 91 16.25 -14.26 14.59
C TYR A 91 16.61 -13.31 15.74
N ASP A 92 15.63 -12.92 16.56
CA ASP A 92 15.86 -12.06 17.72
C ASP A 92 16.01 -12.88 19.02
N PRO A 93 17.17 -12.83 19.69
CA PRO A 93 17.41 -13.62 20.91
C PRO A 93 16.77 -13.01 22.17
N VAL A 94 16.28 -11.77 22.11
CA VAL A 94 15.73 -11.03 23.25
C VAL A 94 14.19 -11.04 23.25
N GLY A 95 13.58 -11.62 22.21
CA GLY A 95 12.13 -11.76 22.09
C GLY A 95 11.43 -10.49 21.59
N LYS A 96 12.14 -9.65 20.82
CA LYS A 96 11.55 -8.46 20.18
C LYS A 96 10.41 -8.82 19.22
N THR A 97 9.45 -7.91 19.11
CA THR A 97 8.42 -7.97 18.08
C THR A 97 8.97 -7.48 16.73
N VAL A 98 8.26 -7.76 15.64
CA VAL A 98 8.58 -7.19 14.32
C VAL A 98 8.63 -5.67 14.40
N TYR A 99 7.71 -5.05 15.14
CA TYR A 99 7.70 -3.61 15.37
C TYR A 99 9.00 -3.11 16.02
N ASP A 100 9.44 -3.75 17.10
CA ASP A 100 10.64 -3.33 17.82
C ASP A 100 11.89 -3.42 16.93
N LYS A 101 12.03 -4.52 16.18
CA LYS A 101 13.15 -4.70 15.25
C LYS A 101 13.07 -3.73 14.07
N TRP A 102 11.87 -3.46 13.57
CA TRP A 102 11.65 -2.51 12.50
C TRP A 102 11.98 -1.08 12.94
N MET A 103 11.64 -0.69 14.17
CA MET A 103 12.05 0.57 14.79
C MET A 103 13.57 0.66 14.97
N ASP A 104 14.27 -0.43 15.32
CA ASP A 104 15.73 -0.37 15.44
C ASP A 104 16.42 -0.06 14.10
N VAL A 105 15.86 -0.54 12.98
CA VAL A 105 16.52 -0.50 11.66
C VAL A 105 16.01 0.63 10.77
N HIS A 106 14.70 0.86 10.77
CA HIS A 106 14.03 1.83 9.91
C HIS A 106 13.23 2.82 10.76
N TRP A 107 13.89 3.54 11.66
CA TRP A 107 13.24 4.60 12.45
C TRP A 107 13.05 5.89 11.64
N ASN A 108 11.85 6.46 11.69
CA ASN A 108 11.62 7.84 11.30
C ASN A 108 11.62 8.75 12.54
N SER A 109 12.70 9.52 12.72
CA SER A 109 12.85 10.42 13.87
C SER A 109 11.87 11.60 13.89
N ALA A 110 11.30 11.97 12.74
CA ALA A 110 10.35 13.08 12.65
C ALA A 110 8.96 12.70 13.18
N THR A 111 8.54 11.45 12.98
CA THR A 111 7.23 10.94 13.43
C THR A 111 7.33 10.02 14.65
N ASN A 112 8.54 9.56 14.98
CA ASN A 112 8.81 8.54 15.99
C ASN A 112 8.07 7.21 15.71
N GLU A 113 8.07 6.79 14.44
CA GLU A 113 7.41 5.59 13.94
C GLU A 113 8.32 4.85 12.96
N PRO A 114 8.00 3.61 12.55
CA PRO A 114 8.75 2.95 11.50
C PRO A 114 8.62 3.71 10.18
N LYS A 115 9.74 3.88 9.49
CA LYS A 115 9.81 4.39 8.14
C LYS A 115 9.27 3.30 7.20
N ILE A 116 8.23 3.64 6.47
CA ILE A 116 7.65 2.81 5.41
C ILE A 116 7.74 3.54 4.07
N ALA A 117 7.79 2.81 2.96
CA ALA A 117 7.63 3.39 1.65
C ALA A 117 6.13 3.48 1.29
N TYR A 118 5.66 4.67 0.92
CA TYR A 118 4.30 4.87 0.42
C TYR A 118 4.24 4.72 -1.10
N GLY A 119 3.18 4.03 -1.55
CA GLY A 119 2.97 3.74 -2.96
C GLY A 119 3.71 2.49 -3.42
N LEU A 120 3.12 1.80 -4.39
CA LEU A 120 3.70 0.61 -4.99
C LEU A 120 4.04 0.89 -6.47
N GLY A 121 5.12 0.27 -6.95
CA GLY A 121 5.56 0.45 -8.35
C GLY A 121 4.76 -0.45 -9.31
N SER A 122 5.44 -1.12 -10.24
CA SER A 122 4.84 -2.18 -11.07
C SER A 122 5.56 -3.52 -10.94
N GLY A 123 6.27 -3.74 -9.83
CA GLY A 123 7.22 -4.84 -9.68
C GLY A 123 6.64 -6.19 -9.24
N SER A 124 5.31 -6.31 -9.07
CA SER A 124 4.64 -7.56 -8.71
C SER A 124 3.11 -7.42 -8.92
N ASP A 125 2.35 -8.46 -8.60
CA ASP A 125 0.92 -8.64 -8.92
C ASP A 125 -0.04 -7.59 -8.33
N PHE A 126 0.42 -6.72 -7.44
CA PHE A 126 -0.39 -5.60 -6.92
C PHE A 126 -0.71 -4.53 -7.98
N PHE A 127 0.01 -4.50 -9.11
CA PHE A 127 -0.09 -3.44 -10.12
C PHE A 127 -1.53 -3.19 -10.60
N GLY A 128 -2.27 -4.23 -11.03
CA GLY A 128 -3.64 -4.06 -11.52
C GLY A 128 -4.58 -3.54 -10.42
N PHE A 129 -4.43 -4.03 -9.20
CA PHE A 129 -5.23 -3.64 -8.04
C PHE A 129 -5.01 -2.17 -7.66
N ASP A 130 -3.76 -1.71 -7.74
CA ASP A 130 -3.39 -0.32 -7.49
C ASP A 130 -3.82 0.61 -8.65
N GLN A 131 -3.34 0.33 -9.85
CA GLN A 131 -3.37 1.24 -10.98
C GLN A 131 -4.66 1.16 -11.82
N LEU A 132 -5.42 0.06 -11.75
CA LEU A 132 -6.68 -0.08 -12.51
C LEU A 132 -7.93 -0.03 -11.63
N VAL A 133 -7.82 -0.49 -10.37
CA VAL A 133 -8.94 -0.57 -9.43
C VAL A 133 -8.90 0.50 -8.34
N GLY A 134 -7.69 0.91 -7.91
CA GLY A 134 -7.52 1.90 -6.85
C GLY A 134 -7.87 1.32 -5.48
N SER A 135 -7.40 0.10 -5.20
CA SER A 135 -7.50 -0.49 -3.86
C SER A 135 -6.25 -0.18 -3.05
N SER A 136 -6.35 -0.17 -1.72
CA SER A 136 -5.16 -0.05 -0.87
C SER A 136 -4.36 -1.35 -0.89
N ASN A 137 -3.05 -1.28 -1.11
CA ASN A 137 -2.21 -2.48 -1.28
C ASN A 137 -1.07 -2.52 -0.28
N ILE A 138 -0.59 -3.73 0.00
CA ILE A 138 0.65 -3.99 0.76
C ILE A 138 1.51 -4.96 -0.02
N ASP A 139 2.81 -4.72 -0.03
CA ASP A 139 3.84 -5.65 -0.50
C ASP A 139 4.91 -5.74 0.61
N ALA A 140 5.17 -6.96 1.09
CA ALA A 140 5.98 -7.16 2.28
C ALA A 140 6.93 -8.36 2.12
N THR A 141 8.19 -8.13 2.48
CA THR A 141 9.29 -9.11 2.41
C THR A 141 10.17 -9.00 3.64
N TYR A 142 10.79 -10.10 4.06
CA TYR A 142 11.85 -10.08 5.06
C TYR A 142 13.20 -9.94 4.34
N MET A 143 13.87 -8.82 4.55
CA MET A 143 14.97 -8.33 3.72
C MET A 143 16.33 -8.49 4.42
N PHE A 144 17.39 -8.55 3.63
CA PHE A 144 18.77 -8.39 4.10
C PHE A 144 19.05 -6.92 4.48
N ASP A 145 20.20 -6.65 5.13
CA ASP A 145 20.57 -5.28 5.49
C ASP A 145 20.98 -4.47 4.25
N ARG A 146 20.06 -3.67 3.72
CA ARG A 146 20.33 -2.80 2.56
C ARG A 146 21.31 -1.66 2.87
N THR A 147 21.50 -1.29 4.13
CA THR A 147 22.49 -0.27 4.53
C THR A 147 23.89 -0.85 4.54
N TYR A 148 24.03 -2.14 4.87
CA TYR A 148 25.31 -2.82 4.77
C TYR A 148 25.61 -3.25 3.31
N TYR A 149 24.59 -3.64 2.56
CA TYR A 149 24.70 -4.11 1.18
C TYR A 149 24.15 -3.10 0.16
N GLU A 150 24.51 -1.82 0.28
CA GLU A 150 23.93 -0.73 -0.52
C GLU A 150 24.07 -0.88 -2.04
N SER A 151 25.08 -1.64 -2.50
CA SER A 151 25.33 -1.88 -3.93
C SER A 151 24.47 -3.00 -4.53
N LEU A 152 23.74 -3.76 -3.70
CA LEU A 152 22.87 -4.83 -4.17
C LEU A 152 21.47 -4.30 -4.45
N SER A 153 21.00 -4.50 -5.68
CA SER A 153 19.62 -4.18 -6.07
C SER A 153 18.60 -5.24 -5.62
N SER A 154 19.04 -6.49 -5.44
CA SER A 154 18.26 -7.64 -4.98
C SER A 154 19.19 -8.66 -4.32
N TYR A 155 18.66 -9.76 -3.78
CA TYR A 155 19.48 -10.87 -3.30
C TYR A 155 20.23 -11.54 -4.47
N PRO A 156 21.47 -12.05 -4.26
CA PRO A 156 22.35 -12.43 -5.37
C PRO A 156 21.87 -13.56 -6.30
N LEU A 157 20.86 -14.31 -5.90
CA LEU A 157 20.36 -15.46 -6.66
C LEU A 157 19.20 -15.09 -7.59
N TYR A 158 18.66 -13.88 -7.48
CA TYR A 158 17.49 -13.40 -8.20
C TYR A 158 17.47 -13.81 -9.67
N HIS A 159 16.43 -14.54 -10.10
CA HIS A 159 16.21 -14.98 -11.50
C HIS A 159 17.32 -15.86 -12.08
N THR A 160 18.05 -16.61 -11.25
CA THR A 160 19.07 -17.56 -11.70
C THR A 160 18.65 -19.01 -11.46
N SER A 161 19.30 -19.95 -12.13
CA SER A 161 19.15 -21.39 -11.86
C SER A 161 19.63 -21.82 -10.46
N TYR A 162 20.21 -20.90 -9.69
CA TYR A 162 20.68 -21.14 -8.32
C TYR A 162 19.63 -20.78 -7.26
N GLU A 163 18.45 -20.28 -7.65
CA GLU A 163 17.29 -20.18 -6.76
C GLU A 163 16.69 -21.56 -6.48
N VAL A 164 17.37 -22.28 -5.61
CA VAL A 164 16.97 -23.63 -5.23
C VAL A 164 16.72 -23.70 -3.73
N PHE A 165 15.85 -24.63 -3.34
CA PHE A 165 15.47 -24.84 -1.94
C PHE A 165 16.67 -25.02 -1.00
N SER A 166 17.76 -25.66 -1.46
CA SER A 166 18.96 -25.81 -0.65
C SER A 166 19.62 -24.48 -0.31
N MET A 167 19.61 -23.49 -1.21
CA MET A 167 20.16 -22.17 -0.92
C MET A 167 19.35 -21.47 0.18
N MET A 168 18.01 -21.55 0.10
CA MET A 168 17.12 -21.02 1.13
C MET A 168 17.35 -21.70 2.48
N LYS A 169 17.35 -23.04 2.51
CA LYS A 169 17.49 -23.85 3.74
C LYS A 169 18.90 -23.84 4.33
N THR A 170 19.93 -23.53 3.54
CA THR A 170 21.31 -23.52 4.04
C THR A 170 21.78 -22.13 4.44
N PHE A 171 21.40 -21.09 3.69
CA PHE A 171 22.01 -19.76 3.85
C PHE A 171 21.05 -18.65 4.23
N ILE A 172 19.82 -18.65 3.72
CA ILE A 172 18.92 -17.50 3.84
C ILE A 172 18.01 -17.63 5.07
N ASP A 173 17.25 -18.72 5.18
CA ASP A 173 16.34 -18.96 6.29
C ASP A 173 16.36 -20.42 6.78
N PRO A 174 17.47 -20.90 7.40
CA PRO A 174 17.67 -22.32 7.66
C PRO A 174 16.60 -22.99 8.52
N ASN A 175 15.97 -22.22 9.41
CA ASN A 175 14.93 -22.68 10.32
C ASN A 175 13.53 -22.22 9.90
N PHE A 176 13.39 -21.55 8.75
CA PHE A 176 12.14 -20.97 8.26
C PHE A 176 11.49 -19.98 9.26
N THR A 177 12.31 -19.35 10.10
CA THR A 177 11.84 -18.42 11.13
C THR A 177 11.35 -17.13 10.49
N ALA A 178 12.05 -16.60 9.48
CA ALA A 178 11.61 -15.39 8.77
C ALA A 178 10.34 -15.67 7.96
N HIS A 179 10.25 -16.82 7.27
CA HIS A 179 9.03 -17.25 6.59
C HIS A 179 7.84 -17.36 7.54
N ARG A 180 8.05 -17.92 8.75
CA ARG A 180 7.03 -17.98 9.79
C ARG A 180 6.61 -16.58 10.25
N THR A 181 7.55 -15.70 10.55
CA THR A 181 7.27 -14.31 10.95
C THR A 181 6.46 -13.58 9.89
N MET A 182 6.82 -13.69 8.61
CA MET A 182 6.05 -13.10 7.50
C MET A 182 4.67 -13.71 7.36
N GLY A 183 4.54 -15.03 7.51
CA GLY A 183 3.26 -15.71 7.53
C GLY A 183 2.33 -15.22 8.65
N GLN A 184 2.90 -14.99 9.84
CA GLN A 184 2.17 -14.43 10.98
C GLN A 184 1.78 -12.98 10.76
N LEU A 185 2.71 -12.13 10.30
CA LEU A 185 2.44 -10.72 10.02
C LEU A 185 1.30 -10.55 9.02
N MET A 186 1.40 -11.20 7.86
CA MET A 186 0.39 -11.10 6.81
C MET A 186 -0.93 -11.74 7.22
N GLY A 187 -0.90 -12.81 8.02
CA GLY A 187 -2.10 -13.41 8.61
C GLY A 187 -2.82 -12.47 9.58
N VAL A 188 -2.08 -11.77 10.45
CA VAL A 188 -2.66 -10.80 11.41
C VAL A 188 -3.22 -9.58 10.67
N VAL A 189 -2.52 -9.06 9.65
CA VAL A 189 -3.03 -7.98 8.79
C VAL A 189 -4.33 -8.40 8.10
N ALA A 190 -4.38 -9.62 7.55
CA ALA A 190 -5.60 -10.15 6.93
C ALA A 190 -6.77 -10.24 7.91
N LEU A 191 -6.53 -10.67 9.16
CA LEU A 191 -7.55 -10.73 10.20
C LEU A 191 -8.04 -9.33 10.63
N PHE A 192 -7.15 -8.35 10.75
CA PHE A 192 -7.55 -6.97 11.06
C PHE A 192 -8.47 -6.39 9.98
N LEU A 193 -8.18 -6.67 8.71
CA LEU A 193 -9.00 -6.25 7.58
C LEU A 193 -10.32 -7.04 7.47
N SER A 194 -10.33 -8.32 7.84
CA SER A 194 -11.53 -9.16 7.68
C SER A 194 -12.52 -9.04 8.83
N GLU A 195 -12.06 -8.81 10.06
CA GLU A 195 -12.89 -8.97 11.27
C GLU A 195 -13.48 -7.68 11.82
N THR A 196 -12.78 -6.54 11.66
CA THR A 196 -13.16 -5.29 12.32
C THR A 196 -14.44 -4.70 11.71
N PRO A 197 -15.49 -4.36 12.48
CA PRO A 197 -16.74 -3.83 11.92
C PRO A 197 -16.52 -2.56 11.09
N VAL A 198 -15.75 -1.62 11.64
CA VAL A 198 -15.22 -0.44 10.94
C VAL A 198 -13.79 -0.76 10.53
N LEU A 199 -13.46 -0.55 9.25
CA LEU A 199 -12.12 -0.73 8.73
C LEU A 199 -11.16 0.23 9.44
N GLN A 200 -10.06 -0.30 9.94
CA GLN A 200 -9.05 0.46 10.69
C GLN A 200 -8.11 1.27 9.78
N PHE A 201 -8.61 1.75 8.64
CA PHE A 201 -7.87 2.64 7.76
C PHE A 201 -7.73 4.01 8.39
N ASN A 202 -6.55 4.63 8.22
CA ASN A 202 -6.32 6.00 8.65
C ASN A 202 -6.09 6.92 7.45
N VAL A 203 -7.13 7.65 7.06
CA VAL A 203 -7.07 8.57 5.91
C VAL A 203 -6.15 9.76 6.15
N SER A 204 -5.87 10.14 7.39
CA SER A 204 -4.93 11.22 7.70
C SER A 204 -3.48 10.86 7.33
N ARG A 205 -3.15 9.56 7.22
CA ARG A 205 -1.83 9.11 6.72
C ARG A 205 -1.61 9.52 5.26
N TYR A 206 -2.67 9.65 4.48
CA TYR A 206 -2.57 10.13 3.10
C TYR A 206 -2.03 11.57 3.04
N THR A 207 -2.35 12.43 4.01
CA THR A 207 -1.77 13.78 4.08
C THR A 207 -0.25 13.73 4.20
N VAL A 208 0.29 12.84 5.04
CA VAL A 208 1.74 12.70 5.23
C VAL A 208 2.39 12.32 3.91
N ALA A 209 1.84 11.31 3.23
CA ALA A 209 2.36 10.83 1.96
C ALA A 209 2.24 11.86 0.82
N LEU A 210 1.13 12.62 0.76
CA LEU A 210 0.94 13.71 -0.21
C LEU A 210 1.95 14.84 0.02
N ARG A 211 2.21 15.21 1.28
CA ARG A 211 3.21 16.23 1.62
C ARG A 211 4.61 15.77 1.26
N GLU A 212 4.96 14.53 1.57
CA GLU A 212 6.25 13.94 1.20
C GLU A 212 6.43 13.93 -0.33
N ALA A 213 5.44 13.41 -1.06
CA ALA A 213 5.42 13.40 -2.52
C ALA A 213 5.62 14.80 -3.12
N MET A 214 4.85 15.79 -2.66
CA MET A 214 4.96 17.17 -3.15
C MET A 214 6.31 17.81 -2.79
N ASN A 215 6.84 17.55 -1.60
CA ASN A 215 8.13 18.11 -1.17
C ASN A 215 9.30 17.57 -2.00
N ASN A 216 9.15 16.40 -2.64
CA ASN A 216 10.13 15.82 -3.56
C ASN A 216 10.06 16.43 -4.96
N LEU A 217 8.98 17.13 -5.33
CA LEU A 217 8.91 17.92 -6.56
C LEU A 217 9.78 19.17 -6.38
N LYS A 218 10.92 19.25 -7.06
CA LYS A 218 11.87 20.38 -6.98
C LYS A 218 11.83 21.26 -8.24
N PRO A 219 10.74 22.00 -8.53
CA PRO A 219 10.68 22.90 -9.67
C PRO A 219 11.57 24.13 -9.47
N ASN A 220 11.98 24.76 -10.57
CA ASN A 220 12.73 26.02 -10.54
C ASN A 220 11.98 27.16 -9.83
N ASN A 221 10.65 27.20 -9.98
CA ASN A 221 9.78 28.14 -9.28
C ASN A 221 8.85 27.37 -8.32
N PRO A 222 9.11 27.34 -7.00
CA PRO A 222 8.28 26.62 -6.04
C PRO A 222 6.82 27.07 -5.97
N ALA A 223 6.52 28.32 -6.33
CA ALA A 223 5.15 28.88 -6.29
C ALA A 223 4.20 28.18 -7.27
N VAL A 224 4.73 27.49 -8.29
CA VAL A 224 3.90 26.69 -9.20
C VAL A 224 3.13 25.59 -8.47
N LEU A 225 3.64 25.11 -7.33
CA LEU A 225 3.01 24.06 -6.53
C LEU A 225 1.97 24.59 -5.53
N ASP A 226 1.78 25.91 -5.41
CA ASP A 226 0.88 26.49 -4.41
C ASP A 226 -0.58 26.01 -4.52
N PRO A 227 -1.17 25.83 -5.71
CA PRO A 227 -2.51 25.25 -5.83
C PRO A 227 -2.61 23.84 -5.25
N LEU A 228 -1.61 22.99 -5.52
CA LEU A 228 -1.53 21.63 -5.01
C LEU A 228 -1.29 21.63 -3.49
N ARG A 229 -0.42 22.50 -3.00
CA ARG A 229 -0.15 22.69 -1.56
C ARG A 229 -1.43 23.08 -0.81
N GLN A 230 -2.21 23.99 -1.35
CA GLN A 230 -3.50 24.37 -0.77
C GLN A 230 -4.48 23.19 -0.77
N ALA A 231 -4.57 22.44 -1.86
CA ALA A 231 -5.44 21.26 -1.92
C ALA A 231 -5.04 20.19 -0.89
N ILE A 232 -3.75 19.98 -0.65
CA ILE A 232 -3.25 19.05 0.39
C ILE A 232 -3.60 19.56 1.80
N ASN A 233 -3.55 20.87 2.05
CA ASN A 233 -3.95 21.43 3.35
C ASN A 233 -5.46 21.32 3.58
N ASP A 234 -6.27 21.56 2.54
CA ASP A 234 -7.72 21.33 2.57
C ASP A 234 -8.02 19.84 2.85
N PHE A 235 -7.28 18.95 2.19
CA PHE A 235 -7.35 17.49 2.40
C PHE A 235 -7.05 17.12 3.84
N ASP A 236 -5.97 17.64 4.42
CA ASP A 236 -5.59 17.39 5.82
C ASP A 236 -6.71 17.74 6.80
N THR A 237 -7.31 18.91 6.62
CA THR A 237 -8.41 19.37 7.45
C THR A 237 -9.61 18.41 7.36
N THR A 238 -9.94 17.97 6.14
CA THR A 238 -11.08 17.08 5.88
C THR A 238 -10.81 15.66 6.36
N ALA A 239 -9.61 15.13 6.15
CA ALA A 239 -9.19 13.81 6.59
C ALA A 239 -9.24 13.70 8.12
N ASN A 240 -8.72 14.71 8.84
CA ASN A 240 -8.79 14.73 10.30
C ASN A 240 -10.23 14.85 10.81
N ASP A 241 -11.08 15.60 10.12
CA ASP A 241 -12.49 15.66 10.46
C ASP A 241 -13.20 14.30 10.26
N PHE A 242 -12.97 13.65 9.12
CA PHE A 242 -13.45 12.31 8.83
C PHE A 242 -13.00 11.31 9.92
N MET A 243 -11.73 11.33 10.31
CA MET A 243 -11.22 10.46 11.37
C MET A 243 -11.85 10.76 12.74
N ARG A 244 -12.24 12.01 13.03
CA ARG A 244 -13.01 12.34 14.25
C ARG A 244 -14.42 11.75 14.20
N ARG A 245 -15.09 11.78 13.04
CA ARG A 245 -16.44 11.22 12.86
C ARG A 245 -16.49 9.71 13.13
N SER A 246 -15.39 8.99 12.93
CA SER A 246 -15.29 7.57 13.30
C SER A 246 -15.66 7.25 14.75
N LYS A 247 -15.42 8.20 15.67
CA LYS A 247 -15.71 8.06 17.11
C LYS A 247 -17.18 8.22 17.44
N LEU A 248 -17.98 8.72 16.51
CA LEU A 248 -19.41 8.99 16.67
C LEU A 248 -20.28 7.88 16.07
N ILE A 249 -19.67 6.90 15.38
CA ILE A 249 -20.38 5.81 14.71
C ILE A 249 -21.14 4.99 15.75
N ASP A 250 -22.45 4.81 15.55
CA ASP A 250 -23.22 3.82 16.29
C ASP A 250 -22.89 2.41 15.80
N PHE A 251 -22.19 1.64 16.63
CA PHE A 251 -21.79 0.27 16.31
C PHE A 251 -22.97 -0.73 16.28
N GLU A 252 -24.15 -0.32 16.77
CA GLU A 252 -25.38 -1.10 16.65
C GLU A 252 -26.10 -0.83 15.33
N ASN A 253 -25.75 0.22 14.60
CA ASN A 253 -26.33 0.57 13.31
C ASN A 253 -25.47 0.05 12.13
N PRO A 254 -25.81 -1.10 11.51
CA PRO A 254 -25.01 -1.66 10.43
C PRO A 254 -24.95 -0.78 9.18
N PHE A 255 -25.94 0.10 8.94
CA PHE A 255 -25.95 1.00 7.79
C PHE A 255 -24.95 2.14 7.96
N GLU A 256 -24.79 2.65 9.18
CA GLU A 256 -23.80 3.70 9.48
C GLU A 256 -22.37 3.18 9.34
N ILE A 257 -22.09 2.00 9.92
CA ILE A 257 -20.82 1.29 9.74
C ILE A 257 -20.53 1.07 8.27
N ARG A 258 -21.54 0.64 7.50
CA ARG A 258 -21.39 0.37 6.07
C ARG A 258 -21.09 1.65 5.28
N ALA A 259 -21.84 2.72 5.51
CA ALA A 259 -21.64 3.99 4.83
C ALA A 259 -20.23 4.55 5.10
N TYR A 260 -19.77 4.52 6.36
CA TYR A 260 -18.43 4.96 6.71
C TYR A 260 -17.33 4.11 6.05
N ASN A 261 -17.48 2.78 6.08
CA ASN A 261 -16.56 1.88 5.38
C ASN A 261 -16.54 2.15 3.88
N ASP A 262 -17.68 2.39 3.24
CA ASP A 262 -17.72 2.69 1.82
C ASP A 262 -16.95 3.99 1.51
N GLN A 263 -17.07 5.04 2.33
CA GLN A 263 -16.27 6.27 2.17
C GLN A 263 -14.76 6.01 2.26
N LEU A 264 -14.32 5.18 3.23
CA LEU A 264 -12.92 4.75 3.33
C LEU A 264 -12.43 4.09 2.04
N LEU A 265 -13.23 3.19 1.47
CA LEU A 265 -12.85 2.50 0.24
C LEU A 265 -12.84 3.42 -0.98
N GLN A 266 -13.69 4.45 -1.02
CA GLN A 266 -13.71 5.39 -2.15
C GLN A 266 -12.51 6.33 -2.19
N LEU A 267 -11.79 6.53 -1.08
CA LEU A 267 -10.68 7.47 -1.04
C LEU A 267 -9.57 7.11 -2.03
N GLU A 268 -9.06 5.88 -1.98
CA GLU A 268 -7.97 5.42 -2.85
C GLU A 268 -8.39 5.50 -4.33
N ARG A 269 -9.63 5.12 -4.63
CA ARG A 269 -10.21 5.17 -6.00
C ARG A 269 -10.32 6.58 -6.55
N ALA A 270 -10.52 7.57 -5.69
CA ALA A 270 -10.62 8.96 -6.10
C ALA A 270 -9.31 9.54 -6.63
N PHE A 271 -8.19 8.83 -6.45
CA PHE A 271 -6.90 9.19 -7.05
C PHE A 271 -6.66 8.57 -8.44
N LEU A 272 -7.61 7.81 -8.99
CA LEU A 272 -7.48 7.25 -10.33
C LEU A 272 -7.92 8.24 -11.41
N ASN A 273 -6.97 8.63 -12.26
CA ASN A 273 -7.27 9.32 -13.51
C ASN A 273 -7.62 8.30 -14.61
N PRO A 274 -8.87 8.24 -15.09
CA PRO A 274 -9.26 7.27 -16.12
C PRO A 274 -8.50 7.44 -17.45
N LEU A 275 -7.88 8.61 -17.68
CA LEU A 275 -7.06 8.89 -18.86
C LEU A 275 -5.59 8.45 -18.69
N GLY A 276 -5.20 7.96 -17.51
CA GLY A 276 -3.81 7.63 -17.18
C GLY A 276 -2.91 8.87 -17.06
N GLN A 277 -1.59 8.67 -17.15
CA GLN A 277 -0.60 9.75 -17.07
C GLN A 277 -0.24 10.38 -18.42
N GLY A 278 -0.84 9.90 -19.52
CA GLY A 278 -0.58 10.35 -20.89
C GLY A 278 0.65 9.71 -21.53
N GLY A 279 0.78 9.87 -22.86
CA GLY A 279 1.81 9.19 -23.66
C GLY A 279 1.66 7.67 -23.59
N ASP A 280 2.77 6.95 -23.46
CA ASP A 280 2.80 5.48 -23.35
C ASP A 280 2.42 4.95 -21.95
N TYR A 281 2.06 5.82 -21.01
CA TYR A 281 1.76 5.48 -19.60
C TYR A 281 0.25 5.57 -19.29
N THR A 282 -0.59 5.12 -20.23
CA THR A 282 -2.06 5.17 -20.07
C THR A 282 -2.59 4.21 -19.01
N ASP A 283 -1.85 3.13 -18.73
CA ASP A 283 -2.28 2.11 -17.78
C ASP A 283 -1.95 2.47 -16.33
N PHE A 284 -1.08 3.46 -16.11
CA PHE A 284 -0.78 4.03 -14.81
C PHE A 284 -1.80 5.14 -14.52
N LYS A 285 -2.81 4.84 -13.70
CA LYS A 285 -3.92 5.77 -13.46
C LYS A 285 -3.84 6.45 -12.11
N HIS A 286 -3.10 5.91 -11.16
CA HIS A 286 -3.04 6.49 -9.82
C HIS A 286 -2.17 7.77 -9.84
N ILE A 287 -2.80 8.93 -9.59
CA ILE A 287 -2.16 10.25 -9.78
C ILE A 287 -1.13 10.59 -8.70
N VAL A 288 -1.26 10.01 -7.50
CA VAL A 288 -0.32 10.23 -6.39
C VAL A 288 0.87 9.28 -6.44
N PHE A 289 0.63 7.98 -6.63
CA PHE A 289 1.68 6.97 -6.67
C PHE A 289 1.60 6.20 -7.97
N ALA A 290 2.64 6.32 -8.77
CA ALA A 290 2.93 5.35 -9.81
C ALA A 290 4.41 5.46 -10.19
N PRO A 291 4.96 4.51 -10.96
CA PRO A 291 6.30 4.63 -11.48
C PRO A 291 6.49 5.89 -12.32
N ALA A 292 7.64 6.55 -12.16
CA ALA A 292 8.05 7.66 -13.02
C ALA A 292 8.68 7.15 -14.32
N LYS A 293 8.81 8.04 -15.33
CA LYS A 293 9.49 7.68 -16.57
C LYS A 293 10.93 7.25 -16.30
N GLY A 294 11.28 6.04 -16.75
CA GLY A 294 12.62 5.45 -16.61
C GLY A 294 12.86 4.61 -15.35
N ASN A 295 11.92 4.54 -14.40
CA ASN A 295 11.98 3.60 -13.27
C ASN A 295 10.60 2.99 -13.01
N GLN A 296 10.36 1.79 -13.55
CA GLN A 296 9.10 1.06 -13.42
C GLN A 296 8.94 0.37 -12.05
N TYR A 297 10.03 0.12 -11.33
CA TYR A 297 10.01 -0.69 -10.10
C TYR A 297 9.60 0.08 -8.84
N ALA A 298 9.96 1.36 -8.74
CA ALA A 298 9.65 2.19 -7.59
C ALA A 298 8.51 3.17 -7.89
N ALA A 299 7.58 3.32 -6.94
CA ALA A 299 6.60 4.39 -7.00
C ALA A 299 7.29 5.74 -6.83
N THR A 300 6.83 6.73 -7.60
CA THR A 300 7.16 8.14 -7.43
C THR A 300 5.92 8.90 -7.01
N GLY A 301 6.09 9.86 -6.12
CA GLY A 301 5.03 10.79 -5.72
C GLY A 301 4.73 11.80 -6.83
N PHE A 302 3.47 11.90 -7.25
CA PHE A 302 3.00 12.73 -8.36
C PHE A 302 3.85 12.58 -9.64
N PRO A 303 3.92 11.37 -10.22
CA PRO A 303 4.87 11.03 -11.29
C PRO A 303 4.76 11.96 -12.50
N SER A 304 3.55 12.29 -12.97
CA SER A 304 3.38 13.21 -14.11
C SER A 304 3.87 14.63 -13.81
N VAL A 305 3.75 15.10 -12.56
CA VAL A 305 4.31 16.40 -12.15
C VAL A 305 5.83 16.31 -12.06
N SER A 306 6.36 15.21 -11.51
CA SER A 306 7.80 14.94 -11.42
C SER A 306 8.45 14.94 -12.80
N ASP A 307 7.86 14.22 -13.76
CA ASP A 307 8.30 14.18 -15.16
C ASP A 307 8.26 15.58 -15.79
N ALA A 308 7.16 16.32 -15.61
CA ALA A 308 7.02 17.68 -16.13
C ALA A 308 8.10 18.62 -15.57
N VAL A 309 8.38 18.53 -14.27
CA VAL A 309 9.45 19.28 -13.61
C VAL A 309 10.82 18.92 -14.17
N ALA A 310 11.09 17.64 -14.42
CA ALA A 310 12.34 17.18 -15.02
C ALA A 310 12.55 17.72 -16.44
N THR A 311 11.48 17.89 -17.23
CA THR A 311 11.57 18.51 -18.57
C THR A 311 11.77 20.04 -18.54
N GLY A 312 11.40 20.70 -17.44
CA GLY A 312 11.41 22.17 -17.33
C GLY A 312 10.36 22.89 -18.19
N ASN A 313 9.43 22.19 -18.83
CA ASN A 313 8.38 22.79 -19.65
C ASN A 313 7.29 23.38 -18.75
N SER A 314 7.25 24.71 -18.63
CA SER A 314 6.31 25.43 -17.74
C SER A 314 4.85 25.10 -18.01
N LYS A 315 4.44 25.02 -19.29
CA LYS A 315 3.05 24.70 -19.66
C LYS A 315 2.66 23.30 -19.22
N GLU A 316 3.58 22.34 -19.34
CA GLU A 316 3.36 20.97 -18.89
C GLU A 316 3.27 20.91 -17.36
N ILE A 317 4.16 21.61 -16.65
CA ILE A 317 4.13 21.70 -15.19
C ILE A 317 2.78 22.26 -14.72
N ASP A 318 2.35 23.39 -15.28
CA ASP A 318 1.06 24.02 -14.91
C ASP A 318 -0.12 23.06 -15.15
N THR A 319 -0.09 22.32 -16.27
CA THR A 319 -1.13 21.35 -16.63
C THR A 319 -1.16 20.19 -15.64
N GLN A 320 -0.02 19.56 -15.37
CA GLN A 320 0.06 18.40 -14.47
C GLN A 320 -0.23 18.78 -13.02
N VAL A 321 0.19 19.97 -12.58
CA VAL A 321 -0.19 20.50 -11.25
C VAL A 321 -1.69 20.72 -11.16
N ALA A 322 -2.33 21.27 -12.20
CA ALA A 322 -3.78 21.44 -12.21
C ALA A 322 -4.53 20.10 -12.13
N ILE A 323 -4.07 19.08 -12.87
CA ILE A 323 -4.62 17.72 -12.83
C ILE A 323 -4.45 17.13 -11.42
N ALA A 324 -3.24 17.15 -10.86
CA ALA A 324 -3.00 16.63 -9.51
C ALA A 324 -3.86 17.35 -8.46
N THR A 325 -3.98 18.67 -8.56
CA THR A 325 -4.83 19.50 -7.68
C THR A 325 -6.30 19.09 -7.78
N TYR A 326 -6.80 18.86 -9.00
CA TYR A 326 -8.17 18.42 -9.24
C TYR A 326 -8.46 17.09 -8.55
N PHE A 327 -7.61 16.09 -8.74
CA PHE A 327 -7.81 14.77 -8.14
C PHE A 327 -7.65 14.78 -6.61
N VAL A 328 -6.71 15.54 -6.04
CA VAL A 328 -6.61 15.71 -4.58
C VAL A 328 -7.87 16.37 -4.00
N ARG A 329 -8.43 17.38 -4.67
CA ARG A 329 -9.72 17.99 -4.28
C ARG A 329 -10.89 17.03 -4.46
N GLY A 330 -10.88 16.21 -5.51
CA GLY A 330 -11.86 15.14 -5.75
C GLY A 330 -11.85 14.11 -4.63
N ALA A 331 -10.67 13.63 -4.24
CA ALA A 331 -10.48 12.72 -3.11
C ALA A 331 -10.98 13.33 -1.78
N LEU A 332 -10.73 14.62 -1.54
CA LEU A 332 -11.31 15.32 -0.38
C LEU A 332 -12.85 15.26 -0.37
N SER A 333 -13.49 15.31 -1.53
CA SER A 333 -14.96 15.33 -1.61
C SER A 333 -15.60 14.00 -1.17
N THR A 334 -14.89 12.88 -1.30
CA THR A 334 -15.38 11.57 -0.86
C THR A 334 -15.40 11.44 0.67
N LEU A 335 -14.60 12.24 1.38
CA LEU A 335 -14.49 12.23 2.83
C LEU A 335 -15.41 13.23 3.53
N LYS A 336 -16.12 14.08 2.78
CA LYS A 336 -17.10 15.01 3.37
C LYS A 336 -18.31 14.26 3.89
N GLU A 337 -19.02 14.87 4.84
CA GLU A 337 -20.28 14.34 5.34
C GLU A 337 -21.32 14.35 4.22
N PHE A 338 -22.00 13.21 4.04
CA PHE A 338 -23.21 13.13 3.24
C PHE A 338 -24.39 13.44 4.16
N HIS A 339 -25.14 14.51 3.90
CA HIS A 339 -26.31 14.88 4.70
C HIS A 339 -27.34 13.74 4.79
N ASN A 340 -27.82 13.48 6.01
CA ASN A 340 -29.04 12.76 6.41
C ASN A 340 -29.55 11.68 5.44
N PHE A 341 -28.96 10.48 5.47
CA PHE A 341 -29.63 9.30 4.86
C PHE A 341 -30.84 8.81 5.68
N PHE A 342 -30.99 9.24 6.94
CA PHE A 342 -31.97 8.65 7.88
C PHE A 342 -32.67 9.65 8.82
N SER A 343 -32.77 10.94 8.46
CA SER A 343 -33.67 11.87 9.18
C SER A 343 -35.12 11.67 8.80
#